data_AF-R7HIU5-F1
#
_entry.id   AF-R7HIU5-F1
#
_cell.length_a   1.000
_cell.length_b   1.000
_cell.length_c   1.000
_cell.angle_alpha   90.00
_cell.angle_beta   90.00
_cell.angle_gamma   90.00
#
_symmetry.space_group_name_H-M   'P 1'
#
loop_
_entity.id
_entity.type
_entity.pdbx_description
1 polymer ?
#
loop_
_entity_poly.entity_id
_entity_poly.type
_entity_poly.pdbx_seq_one_letter_code
_entity_poly.pdbx_strand_id
1 'polypeptide(L)'
;MINLNRTKENKWIMQKNISSSDLLEAFVSGMQNQNNIIDSEYLVNYLKNQNIYHGRSEIGNSNTMGVRLSQACFYMFGFKKDGYFYPSPMTELYLNKSADKEKISLVNLFSMQFPSPYSETPNNFNIYIGRFILKLLTDERLEKKLYIDEFVYFLPFIEELNLEIYNELIDSILEFRKMSYDDKLELFKSTPNYEDIFANCMHEINYYFLRIFAGFGCLEIVSDYFHNNGKLFSFRHGSGNTYRTDAYASRKNYSGYIQINPILNGTVKKLLEVYSPFDKPITQADCLSKYDWIRDLYEFEPLKYISIVISNTNDNSKVVNTIRDMVYQSKYGSRDGKSFEASLKPIFELFRENRNVEIISGSGDTDLLCVMEDNSESLYKINVDAKTSHHQTQAINPIRITNHIKLNNSKYCIIVSPKFSRGVKTDIQGFKIVTVEAETLANYCLKECLNSKDGLADYEELNIYISQNLGTDITSAINFIIDQKYGI
;
A
#
# COMPACT_ATOMS: atom_id res chain seq x y z
N MET A 1 8.10 -14.17 -31.47
CA MET A 1 8.18 -13.92 -30.01
C MET A 1 8.83 -12.58 -29.69
N ILE A 2 8.32 -11.92 -28.65
CA ILE A 2 8.80 -10.66 -28.08
C ILE A 2 10.26 -10.76 -27.66
N ASN A 3 11.04 -9.75 -28.04
CA ASN A 3 12.46 -9.67 -27.72
C ASN A 3 12.66 -9.08 -26.32
N LEU A 4 13.22 -9.86 -25.39
CA LEU A 4 13.40 -9.46 -23.99
C LEU A 4 14.86 -9.58 -23.59
N ASN A 5 15.36 -8.56 -22.88
CA ASN A 5 16.70 -8.56 -22.31
C ASN A 5 16.76 -9.45 -21.06
N ARG A 6 16.97 -10.76 -21.27
CA ARG A 6 16.99 -11.77 -20.21
C ARG A 6 18.37 -11.86 -19.57
N THR A 7 18.54 -11.16 -18.45
CA THR A 7 19.72 -11.30 -17.58
C THR A 7 19.30 -11.36 -16.12
N LYS A 8 20.20 -11.81 -15.24
CA LYS A 8 19.92 -11.86 -13.80
C LYS A 8 19.84 -10.46 -13.20
N GLU A 9 20.60 -9.53 -13.79
CA GLU A 9 20.73 -8.13 -13.39
C GLU A 9 19.57 -7.28 -13.93
N ASN A 10 18.93 -7.67 -15.04
CA ASN A 10 17.83 -6.94 -15.67
C ASN A 10 16.52 -7.74 -15.65
N LYS A 11 15.91 -7.86 -14.47
CA LYS A 11 14.61 -8.50 -14.27
C LYS A 11 13.93 -7.99 -13.00
N TRP A 12 12.65 -8.32 -12.84
CA TRP A 12 11.94 -8.18 -11.57
C TRP A 12 12.64 -8.99 -10.46
N ILE A 13 12.78 -8.38 -9.29
CA ILE A 13 13.33 -9.00 -8.08
C ILE A 13 12.24 -9.08 -7.02
N MET A 14 11.72 -10.29 -6.80
CA MET A 14 10.71 -10.57 -5.78
C MET A 14 11.35 -11.01 -4.46
N GLN A 15 10.76 -10.60 -3.34
CA GLN A 15 11.21 -11.02 -2.01
C GLN A 15 10.85 -12.50 -1.74
N LYS A 16 11.82 -13.28 -1.25
CA LYS A 16 11.79 -14.76 -1.20
C LYS A 16 12.13 -15.37 0.17
N ASN A 17 11.54 -14.83 1.23
CA ASN A 17 11.78 -15.22 2.62
C ASN A 17 10.58 -15.90 3.32
N ILE A 18 9.35 -15.60 2.90
CA ILE A 18 8.09 -16.17 3.38
C ILE A 18 7.28 -16.68 2.19
N SER A 19 6.85 -17.95 2.22
CA SER A 19 6.00 -18.55 1.19
C SER A 19 4.62 -18.95 1.72
N SER A 20 4.31 -18.60 2.97
CA SER A 20 3.06 -18.93 3.68
C SER A 20 2.37 -17.65 4.09
N SER A 21 1.10 -17.50 3.71
CA SER A 21 0.24 -16.40 4.14
C SER A 21 0.07 -16.39 5.65
N ASP A 22 -0.17 -17.55 6.27
CA ASP A 22 -0.31 -17.69 7.73
C ASP A 22 0.93 -17.17 8.48
N LEU A 23 2.13 -17.48 7.99
CA LEU A 23 3.37 -16.97 8.57
C LEU A 23 3.51 -15.46 8.41
N LEU A 24 3.09 -14.88 7.27
CA LEU A 24 3.13 -13.43 7.09
C LEU A 24 2.10 -12.74 7.99
N GLU A 25 0.89 -13.28 8.10
CA GLU A 25 -0.17 -12.80 8.98
C GLU A 25 0.27 -12.82 10.45
N ALA A 26 0.83 -13.95 10.91
CA ALA A 26 1.37 -14.06 12.25
C ALA A 26 2.55 -13.11 12.48
N PHE A 27 3.38 -12.88 11.46
CA PHE A 27 4.48 -11.92 11.53
C PHE A 27 3.97 -10.48 11.74
N VAL A 28 3.02 -10.01 10.93
CA VAL A 28 2.48 -8.65 11.06
C VAL A 28 1.61 -8.49 12.32
N SER A 29 0.90 -9.54 12.74
CA SER A 29 0.18 -9.55 14.02
C SER A 29 1.14 -9.51 15.22
N GLY A 30 2.27 -10.23 15.11
CA GLY A 30 3.35 -10.19 16.09
C GLY A 30 3.94 -8.80 16.22
N MET A 31 4.13 -8.09 15.11
CA MET A 31 4.52 -6.68 15.12
C MET A 31 3.50 -5.85 15.90
N GLN A 32 2.21 -5.94 15.57
CA GLN A 32 1.17 -5.16 16.25
C GLN A 32 1.14 -5.40 17.78
N ASN A 33 1.38 -6.64 18.23
CA ASN A 33 1.39 -7.00 19.66
C ASN A 33 2.55 -6.41 20.47
N GLN A 34 3.62 -5.98 19.81
CA GLN A 34 4.74 -5.28 20.46
C GLN A 34 4.73 -3.78 20.18
N ASN A 35 3.59 -3.25 19.77
CA ASN A 35 3.47 -1.85 19.45
C ASN A 35 3.50 -1.61 17.93
N ASN A 36 4.15 -2.52 17.19
CA ASN A 36 4.89 -2.41 15.90
C ASN A 36 6.41 -2.07 16.01
N ILE A 37 7.02 -2.08 17.22
CA ILE A 37 8.48 -1.98 17.42
C ILE A 37 9.15 -3.07 16.60
N ILE A 38 10.22 -2.76 15.87
CA ILE A 38 11.05 -3.78 15.22
C ILE A 38 12.00 -4.41 16.25
N ASP A 39 11.45 -5.29 17.09
CA ASP A 39 12.24 -6.18 17.94
C ASP A 39 12.24 -7.60 17.35
N SER A 40 13.41 -7.99 16.83
CA SER A 40 13.59 -9.28 16.20
C SER A 40 13.57 -10.45 17.19
N GLU A 41 13.99 -10.24 18.44
CA GLU A 41 14.00 -11.30 19.46
C GLU A 41 12.58 -11.61 19.92
N TYR A 42 11.79 -10.57 20.17
CA TYR A 42 10.38 -10.72 20.48
C TYR A 42 9.65 -11.48 19.37
N LEU A 43 9.81 -11.08 18.10
CA LEU A 43 9.14 -11.74 16.97
C LEU A 43 9.50 -13.21 16.83
N VAL A 44 10.78 -13.56 17.04
CA VAL A 44 11.21 -14.96 17.00
C VAL A 44 10.47 -15.76 18.07
N ASN A 45 10.40 -15.24 19.30
CA ASN A 45 9.73 -15.92 20.41
C ASN A 45 8.22 -16.00 20.20
N TYR A 46 7.58 -14.92 19.75
CA TYR A 46 6.15 -14.88 19.41
C TYR A 46 5.79 -15.95 18.38
N LEU A 47 6.52 -16.01 17.27
CA LEU A 47 6.24 -16.96 16.19
C LEU A 47 6.53 -18.42 16.57
N LYS A 48 7.52 -18.67 17.45
CA LYS A 48 7.77 -20.00 18.02
C LYS A 48 6.62 -20.43 18.93
N ASN A 49 6.16 -19.54 19.81
CA ASN A 49 5.07 -19.83 20.75
C ASN A 49 3.75 -20.17 20.05
N GLN A 50 3.54 -19.63 18.85
CA GLN A 50 2.40 -20.00 18.01
C GLN A 50 2.59 -21.28 17.19
N ASN A 51 3.76 -21.94 17.29
CA ASN A 51 4.15 -23.09 16.47
C ASN A 51 4.15 -22.81 14.95
N ILE A 52 4.33 -21.55 14.54
CA ILE A 52 4.34 -21.16 13.12
C ILE A 52 5.77 -21.04 12.59
N TYR A 53 6.75 -20.79 13.47
CA TYR A 53 8.16 -20.74 13.09
C TYR A 53 8.97 -21.93 13.62
N HIS A 54 9.50 -22.73 12.69
CA HIS A 54 10.52 -23.74 12.95
C HIS A 54 11.86 -23.26 12.38
N GLY A 55 12.70 -22.70 13.25
CA GLY A 55 14.06 -22.32 12.86
C GLY A 55 14.90 -23.54 12.49
N ARG A 56 15.93 -23.33 11.65
CA ARG A 56 16.98 -24.36 11.42
C ARG A 56 17.81 -24.64 12.69
N SER A 57 17.77 -23.72 13.65
CA SER A 57 18.32 -23.85 15.01
C SER A 57 17.24 -23.54 16.04
N GLU A 58 17.36 -24.11 17.24
CA GLU A 58 16.44 -23.88 18.36
C GLU A 58 16.39 -22.40 18.79
N ILE A 59 17.47 -21.65 18.60
CA ILE A 59 17.60 -20.23 18.98
C ILE A 59 16.91 -19.31 17.95
N GLY A 60 16.86 -19.68 16.67
CA GLY A 60 16.43 -18.78 15.60
C GLY A 60 17.53 -17.80 15.17
N ASN A 61 17.24 -16.93 14.20
CA ASN A 61 18.21 -15.97 13.67
C ASN A 61 17.52 -14.61 13.45
N SER A 62 18.05 -13.55 14.07
CA SER A 62 17.53 -12.17 13.97
C SER A 62 17.59 -11.62 12.55
N ASN A 63 18.59 -12.00 11.75
CA ASN A 63 18.67 -11.63 10.33
C ASN A 63 17.46 -12.15 9.54
N THR A 64 16.89 -13.29 9.95
CA THR A 64 15.68 -13.84 9.34
C THR A 64 14.49 -12.90 9.53
N MET A 65 14.36 -12.20 10.67
CA MET A 65 13.26 -11.26 10.89
C MET A 65 13.41 -10.01 10.02
N GLY A 66 14.63 -9.49 9.86
CA GLY A 66 14.89 -8.33 8.99
C GLY A 66 14.52 -8.59 7.52
N VAL A 67 14.84 -9.78 6.99
CA VAL A 67 14.47 -10.14 5.61
C VAL A 67 12.97 -10.42 5.45
N ARG A 68 12.30 -10.93 6.51
CA ARG A 68 10.84 -11.10 6.55
C ARG A 68 10.10 -9.77 6.59
N LEU A 69 10.58 -8.82 7.39
CA LEU A 69 10.06 -7.46 7.42
C LEU A 69 10.19 -6.80 6.04
N SER A 70 11.35 -6.93 5.40
CA SER A 70 11.58 -6.38 4.06
C SER A 70 10.61 -6.98 3.03
N GLN A 71 10.28 -8.27 3.17
CA GLN A 71 9.26 -8.91 2.36
C GLN A 71 7.84 -8.41 2.66
N ALA A 72 7.46 -8.26 3.94
CA ALA A 72 6.17 -7.70 4.31
C ALA A 72 6.00 -6.30 3.70
N CYS A 73 7.07 -5.49 3.73
CA CYS A 73 7.09 -4.18 3.10
C CYS A 73 6.93 -4.29 1.57
N PHE A 74 7.69 -5.16 0.91
CA PHE A 74 7.57 -5.36 -0.54
C PHE A 74 6.16 -5.81 -0.99
N TYR A 75 5.46 -6.59 -0.16
CA TYR A 75 4.08 -7.02 -0.41
C TYR A 75 3.01 -6.09 0.16
N MET A 76 3.34 -4.81 0.31
CA MET A 76 2.38 -3.73 0.61
C MET A 76 1.71 -3.81 2.00
N PHE A 77 2.24 -4.61 2.93
CA PHE A 77 1.70 -4.67 4.30
C PHE A 77 2.10 -3.46 5.16
N GLY A 78 3.07 -2.67 4.73
CA GLY A 78 3.52 -1.51 5.50
C GLY A 78 4.91 -1.08 5.11
N PHE A 79 5.48 -0.15 5.85
CA PHE A 79 6.83 0.35 5.61
C PHE A 79 7.58 0.49 6.92
N LYS A 80 8.91 0.53 6.87
CA LYS A 80 9.75 0.73 8.05
C LYS A 80 10.27 2.16 8.13
N LYS A 81 10.33 2.72 9.32
CA LYS A 81 10.95 4.01 9.60
C LYS A 81 11.40 4.06 11.05
N ASP A 82 12.61 4.56 11.29
CA ASP A 82 13.16 4.88 12.61
C ASP A 82 13.03 3.78 13.69
N GLY A 83 13.14 2.50 13.29
CA GLY A 83 13.04 1.35 14.19
C GLY A 83 11.64 0.76 14.34
N TYR A 84 10.66 1.28 13.60
CA TYR A 84 9.26 0.89 13.67
C TYR A 84 8.73 0.40 12.33
N PHE A 85 7.70 -0.45 12.40
CA PHE A 85 6.89 -0.84 11.25
C PHE A 85 5.57 -0.08 11.27
N TYR A 86 5.22 0.50 10.14
CA TYR A 86 3.99 1.25 9.94
C TYR A 86 3.05 0.39 9.12
N PRO A 87 2.02 -0.21 9.73
CA PRO A 87 1.03 -0.98 8.99
C PRO A 87 0.36 -0.12 7.95
N SER A 88 0.21 -0.65 6.74
CA SER A 88 -0.60 0.00 5.71
C SER A 88 -2.09 -0.12 6.06
N PRO A 89 -2.99 0.71 5.50
CA PRO A 89 -4.43 0.57 5.72
C PRO A 89 -4.97 -0.82 5.35
N MET A 90 -4.35 -1.47 4.36
CA MET A 90 -4.63 -2.86 4.01
C MET A 90 -4.31 -3.80 5.17
N THR A 91 -3.19 -3.63 5.87
CA THR A 91 -2.85 -4.48 7.02
C THR A 91 -3.82 -4.28 8.17
N GLU A 92 -4.17 -3.03 8.48
CA GLU A 92 -5.15 -2.73 9.53
C GLU A 92 -6.50 -3.36 9.24
N LEU A 93 -6.95 -3.25 7.99
CA LEU A 93 -8.17 -3.90 7.53
C LEU A 93 -8.03 -5.42 7.53
N TYR A 94 -6.92 -5.97 7.04
CA TYR A 94 -6.68 -7.41 6.95
C TYR A 94 -6.68 -8.10 8.32
N LEU A 95 -6.14 -7.43 9.35
CA LEU A 95 -6.09 -7.93 10.73
C LEU A 95 -7.44 -7.81 11.46
N ASN A 96 -8.40 -7.07 10.91
CA ASN A 96 -9.76 -7.02 11.46
C ASN A 96 -10.48 -8.36 11.22
N LYS A 97 -11.07 -8.93 12.28
CA LYS A 97 -11.76 -10.23 12.24
C LYS A 97 -12.92 -10.30 11.25
N SER A 98 -13.53 -9.17 10.90
CA SER A 98 -14.67 -9.09 9.98
C SER A 98 -14.26 -8.85 8.52
N ALA A 99 -12.96 -8.78 8.23
CA ALA A 99 -12.48 -8.41 6.92
C ALA A 99 -12.64 -9.50 5.86
N ASP A 100 -12.91 -9.06 4.64
CA ASP A 100 -12.78 -9.87 3.43
C ASP A 100 -11.30 -9.92 3.04
N LYS A 101 -10.56 -10.82 3.69
CA LYS A 101 -9.10 -10.91 3.61
C LYS A 101 -8.61 -11.10 2.18
N GLU A 102 -9.34 -11.86 1.37
CA GLU A 102 -9.03 -12.11 -0.04
C GLU A 102 -9.10 -10.80 -0.84
N LYS A 103 -10.16 -10.00 -0.66
CA LYS A 103 -10.29 -8.70 -1.33
C LYS A 103 -9.25 -7.68 -0.86
N ILE A 104 -8.94 -7.66 0.43
CA ILE A 104 -7.89 -6.76 0.94
C ILE A 104 -6.52 -7.18 0.41
N SER A 105 -6.21 -8.47 0.40
CA SER A 105 -4.96 -8.98 -0.17
C SER A 105 -4.86 -8.76 -1.68
N LEU A 106 -6.00 -8.75 -2.38
CA LEU A 106 -6.05 -8.35 -3.79
C LEU A 106 -5.60 -6.90 -3.97
N VAL A 107 -5.92 -6.00 -3.02
CA VAL A 107 -5.40 -4.62 -3.05
C VAL A 107 -3.89 -4.61 -2.87
N ASN A 108 -3.33 -5.43 -1.97
CA ASN A 108 -1.88 -5.54 -1.83
C ASN A 108 -1.25 -5.94 -3.17
N LEU A 109 -1.75 -7.00 -3.82
CA LEU A 109 -1.29 -7.43 -5.13
C LEU A 109 -1.40 -6.30 -6.16
N PHE A 110 -2.58 -5.69 -6.29
CA PHE A 110 -2.89 -4.65 -7.27
C PHE A 110 -2.00 -3.40 -7.12
N SER A 111 -1.56 -3.11 -5.91
CA SER A 111 -0.72 -1.94 -5.58
C SER A 111 0.76 -2.17 -5.83
N MET A 112 1.20 -3.41 -6.06
CA MET A 112 2.61 -3.70 -6.31
C MET A 112 3.09 -3.09 -7.63
N GLN A 113 4.25 -2.44 -7.57
CA GLN A 113 4.87 -1.74 -8.70
C GLN A 113 6.39 -1.81 -8.69
N PHE A 114 6.99 -1.55 -9.85
CA PHE A 114 8.37 -1.09 -9.98
C PHE A 114 8.38 0.33 -10.57
N PRO A 115 9.20 1.26 -10.04
CA PRO A 115 10.13 1.08 -8.92
C PRO A 115 9.41 0.85 -7.59
N SER A 116 10.06 0.10 -6.68
CA SER A 116 9.59 -0.17 -5.33
C SER A 116 10.66 0.24 -4.31
N PRO A 117 10.29 0.89 -3.19
CA PRO A 117 11.27 1.25 -2.15
C PRO A 117 11.88 0.03 -1.42
N TYR A 118 11.35 -1.17 -1.63
CA TYR A 118 11.78 -2.43 -1.00
C TYR A 118 12.19 -3.51 -2.01
N SER A 119 12.60 -3.11 -3.21
CA SER A 119 13.19 -4.00 -4.21
C SER A 119 14.44 -3.38 -4.81
N GLU A 120 15.38 -4.23 -5.17
CA GLU A 120 16.60 -3.86 -5.92
C GLU A 120 16.40 -4.01 -7.43
N THR A 121 15.15 -4.20 -7.88
CA THR A 121 14.82 -4.23 -9.30
C THR A 121 15.36 -2.96 -9.99
N PRO A 122 16.03 -3.09 -11.14
CA PRO A 122 16.64 -1.95 -11.82
C PRO A 122 15.67 -0.80 -12.13
N ASN A 123 16.21 0.42 -12.19
CA ASN A 123 15.41 1.63 -12.36
C ASN A 123 14.76 1.81 -13.74
N ASN A 124 15.14 1.01 -14.73
CA ASN A 124 14.47 0.97 -16.04
C ASN A 124 13.10 0.27 -15.98
N PHE A 125 12.79 -0.45 -14.91
CA PHE A 125 11.47 -1.04 -14.71
C PHE A 125 10.47 -0.01 -14.19
N ASN A 126 9.42 0.24 -14.98
CA ASN A 126 8.36 1.18 -14.69
C ASN A 126 7.00 0.55 -15.00
N ILE A 127 6.51 -0.28 -14.08
CA ILE A 127 5.32 -1.11 -14.31
C ILE A 127 4.56 -1.43 -13.01
N TYR A 128 3.23 -1.39 -13.08
CA TYR A 128 2.35 -1.96 -12.04
C TYR A 128 2.23 -3.48 -12.21
N ILE A 129 3.15 -4.23 -11.63
CA ILE A 129 3.23 -5.69 -11.81
C ILE A 129 1.96 -6.43 -11.41
N GLY A 130 1.27 -6.00 -10.35
CA GLY A 130 0.02 -6.61 -9.93
C GLY A 130 -1.09 -6.44 -10.96
N ARG A 131 -1.27 -5.21 -11.45
CA ARG A 131 -2.26 -4.89 -12.49
C ARG A 131 -1.97 -5.64 -13.78
N PHE A 132 -0.69 -5.71 -14.17
CA PHE A 132 -0.26 -6.43 -15.35
C PHE A 132 -0.58 -7.93 -15.27
N ILE A 133 -0.24 -8.59 -14.15
CA ILE A 133 -0.57 -10.02 -13.95
C ILE A 133 -2.08 -10.24 -14.02
N LEU A 134 -2.87 -9.44 -13.32
CA LEU A 134 -4.33 -9.55 -13.32
C LEU A 134 -4.94 -9.27 -14.70
N LYS A 135 -4.34 -8.37 -15.48
CA LYS A 135 -4.73 -8.12 -16.86
C LYS A 135 -4.50 -9.34 -17.75
N LEU A 136 -3.38 -10.05 -17.61
CA LEU A 136 -3.15 -11.31 -18.33
C LEU A 136 -4.17 -12.38 -17.91
N LEU A 137 -4.44 -12.52 -16.61
CA LEU A 137 -5.38 -13.51 -16.07
C LEU A 137 -6.86 -13.18 -16.31
N THR A 138 -7.16 -12.02 -16.91
CA THR A 138 -8.51 -11.67 -17.38
C THR A 138 -8.64 -11.66 -18.91
N ASP A 139 -7.56 -11.92 -19.65
CA ASP A 139 -7.59 -11.96 -21.11
C ASP A 139 -8.13 -13.30 -21.61
N GLU A 140 -9.25 -13.25 -22.35
CA GLU A 140 -9.92 -14.43 -22.90
C GLU A 140 -9.04 -15.16 -23.92
N ARG A 141 -8.12 -14.47 -24.61
CA ARG A 141 -7.20 -15.11 -25.58
C ARG A 141 -6.27 -16.10 -24.89
N LEU A 142 -5.94 -15.87 -23.61
CA LEU A 142 -5.13 -16.77 -22.79
C LEU A 142 -5.98 -17.78 -22.01
N GLU A 143 -7.29 -17.83 -22.26
CA GLU A 143 -8.26 -18.62 -21.48
C GLU A 143 -8.27 -18.26 -19.99
N LYS A 144 -7.87 -17.02 -19.62
CA LYS A 144 -7.73 -16.57 -18.22
C LYS A 144 -6.74 -17.39 -17.39
N LYS A 145 -5.75 -17.98 -18.05
CA LYS A 145 -4.72 -18.82 -17.43
C LYS A 145 -3.34 -18.36 -17.88
N LEU A 146 -2.37 -18.48 -16.98
CA LEU A 146 -0.95 -18.30 -17.31
C LEU A 146 -0.17 -19.49 -16.75
N TYR A 147 0.51 -20.25 -17.60
CA TYR A 147 1.33 -21.36 -17.15
C TYR A 147 2.58 -20.87 -16.41
N ILE A 148 3.11 -21.68 -15.49
CA ILE A 148 4.25 -21.27 -14.64
C ILE A 148 5.52 -21.01 -15.48
N ASP A 149 5.76 -21.82 -16.51
CA ASP A 149 6.85 -21.64 -17.48
C ASP A 149 6.68 -20.35 -18.30
N GLU A 150 5.44 -20.02 -18.71
CA GLU A 150 5.12 -18.76 -19.39
C GLU A 150 5.42 -17.56 -18.51
N PHE A 151 5.00 -17.60 -17.24
CA PHE A 151 5.29 -16.54 -16.28
C PHE A 151 6.80 -16.34 -16.20
N VAL A 152 7.56 -17.40 -15.91
CA VAL A 152 9.00 -17.32 -15.66
C VAL A 152 9.79 -16.90 -16.89
N TYR A 153 9.36 -17.30 -18.08
CA TYR A 153 10.08 -16.99 -19.32
C TYR A 153 9.87 -15.56 -19.82
N PHE A 154 8.67 -14.99 -19.60
CA PHE A 154 8.30 -13.69 -20.17
C PHE A 154 8.26 -12.56 -19.14
N LEU A 155 7.44 -12.70 -18.10
CA LEU A 155 6.99 -11.55 -17.29
C LEU A 155 8.13 -10.80 -16.58
N PRO A 156 9.09 -11.46 -15.90
CA PRO A 156 10.14 -10.78 -15.15
C PRO A 156 11.00 -9.81 -15.96
N PHE A 157 11.00 -9.94 -17.28
CA PHE A 157 11.87 -9.19 -18.17
C PHE A 157 11.10 -8.07 -18.91
N ILE A 158 9.83 -7.85 -18.57
CA ILE A 158 9.03 -6.74 -19.09
C ILE A 158 9.32 -5.50 -18.23
N GLU A 159 9.98 -4.52 -18.84
CA GLU A 159 10.44 -3.30 -18.18
C GLU A 159 9.31 -2.27 -18.03
N GLU A 160 8.51 -2.10 -19.06
CA GLU A 160 7.34 -1.22 -19.10
C GLU A 160 6.20 -1.89 -19.88
N LEU A 161 4.98 -1.37 -19.73
CA LEU A 161 3.81 -1.94 -20.38
C LEU A 161 2.97 -0.86 -21.07
N ASN A 162 2.72 -1.07 -22.35
CA ASN A 162 1.71 -0.36 -23.11
C ASN A 162 0.87 -1.38 -23.91
N LEU A 163 -0.12 -0.90 -24.66
CA LEU A 163 -1.01 -1.79 -25.42
C LEU A 163 -0.29 -2.61 -26.50
N GLU A 164 0.73 -2.04 -27.14
CA GLU A 164 1.51 -2.70 -28.20
C GLU A 164 2.35 -3.85 -27.61
N ILE A 165 3.17 -3.55 -26.59
CA ILE A 165 3.98 -4.54 -25.86
C ILE A 165 3.08 -5.65 -25.30
N TYR A 166 1.93 -5.28 -24.74
CA TYR A 166 0.98 -6.25 -24.20
C TYR A 166 0.45 -7.19 -25.28
N ASN A 167 0.03 -6.68 -26.45
CA ASN A 167 -0.45 -7.55 -27.53
C ASN A 167 0.66 -8.43 -28.11
N GLU A 168 1.86 -7.89 -28.30
CA GLU A 168 3.02 -8.68 -28.74
C GLU A 168 3.36 -9.80 -27.74
N LEU A 169 3.25 -9.52 -26.44
CA LEU A 169 3.41 -10.53 -25.40
C LEU A 169 2.33 -11.62 -25.48
N ILE A 170 1.06 -11.26 -25.66
CA ILE A 170 -0.02 -12.24 -25.82
C ILE A 170 0.26 -13.16 -27.00
N ASP A 171 0.61 -12.60 -28.15
CA ASP A 171 0.95 -13.39 -29.34
C ASP A 171 2.15 -14.30 -29.08
N SER A 172 3.14 -13.82 -28.34
CA SER A 172 4.32 -14.60 -27.94
C SER A 172 4.01 -15.75 -26.99
N ILE A 173 3.10 -15.53 -26.02
CA ILE A 173 2.62 -16.59 -25.13
C ILE A 173 1.87 -17.66 -25.94
N LEU A 174 0.99 -17.25 -26.86
CA LEU A 174 0.25 -18.17 -27.72
C LEU A 174 1.15 -18.93 -28.70
N GLU A 175 2.20 -18.30 -29.21
CA GLU A 175 3.26 -18.96 -29.98
C GLU A 175 4.01 -19.99 -29.11
N PHE A 176 4.38 -19.61 -27.89
CA PHE A 176 5.08 -20.47 -26.93
C PHE A 176 4.24 -21.70 -26.53
N ARG A 177 2.92 -21.56 -26.37
CA ARG A 177 1.99 -22.69 -26.11
C ARG A 177 2.00 -23.76 -27.19
N LYS A 178 2.28 -23.39 -28.44
CA LYS A 178 2.31 -24.32 -29.58
C LYS A 178 3.61 -25.12 -29.67
N MET A 179 4.64 -24.70 -28.95
CA MET A 179 5.95 -25.35 -28.97
C MET A 179 5.95 -26.64 -28.15
N SER A 180 6.77 -27.60 -28.57
CA SER A 180 7.03 -28.79 -27.77
C SER A 180 7.85 -28.44 -26.52
N TYR A 181 7.82 -29.32 -25.52
CA TYR A 181 8.70 -29.17 -24.34
C TYR A 181 10.18 -29.05 -24.73
N ASP A 182 10.63 -29.84 -25.71
CA ASP A 182 12.04 -29.86 -26.10
C ASP A 182 12.43 -28.55 -26.81
N ASP A 183 11.56 -27.98 -27.66
CA ASP A 183 11.81 -26.69 -28.29
C ASP A 183 11.83 -25.54 -27.27
N LYS A 184 10.91 -25.55 -26.30
CA LYS A 184 10.90 -24.59 -25.20
C LYS A 184 12.17 -24.70 -24.35
N LEU A 185 12.63 -25.93 -24.08
CA LEU A 185 13.86 -26.17 -23.33
C LEU A 185 15.07 -25.57 -24.06
N GLU A 186 15.15 -25.70 -25.38
CA GLU A 186 16.19 -25.06 -26.17
C GLU A 186 16.07 -23.52 -26.15
N LEU A 187 14.86 -22.95 -26.13
CA LEU A 187 14.69 -21.51 -25.89
C LEU A 187 15.25 -21.06 -24.53
N PHE A 188 14.97 -21.80 -23.45
CA PHE A 188 15.56 -21.51 -22.15
C PHE A 188 17.09 -21.58 -22.24
N LYS A 189 17.66 -22.67 -22.79
CA LYS A 189 19.11 -22.87 -22.92
C LYS A 189 19.82 -21.85 -23.80
N SER A 190 19.11 -21.25 -24.77
CA SER A 190 19.66 -20.20 -25.63
C SER A 190 19.98 -18.90 -24.87
N THR A 191 19.41 -18.72 -23.67
CA THR A 191 19.71 -17.56 -22.83
C THR A 191 21.08 -17.75 -22.15
N PRO A 192 21.98 -16.75 -22.21
CA PRO A 192 23.25 -16.81 -21.48
C PRO A 192 23.02 -17.04 -19.99
N ASN A 193 23.78 -17.95 -19.36
CA ASN A 193 23.62 -18.31 -17.94
C ASN A 193 22.19 -18.77 -17.56
N TYR A 194 21.47 -19.43 -18.47
CA TYR A 194 20.08 -19.85 -18.30
C TYR A 194 19.81 -20.57 -16.96
N GLU A 195 20.71 -21.46 -16.52
CA GLU A 195 20.56 -22.19 -15.25
C GLU A 195 20.38 -21.24 -14.07
N ASP A 196 21.27 -20.25 -13.92
CA ASP A 196 21.24 -19.33 -12.78
C ASP A 196 20.07 -18.35 -12.87
N ILE A 197 19.82 -17.80 -14.07
CA ILE A 197 18.72 -16.85 -14.30
C ILE A 197 17.37 -17.52 -14.01
N PHE A 198 17.08 -18.65 -14.65
CA PHE A 198 15.77 -19.28 -14.53
C PHE A 198 15.60 -20.06 -13.24
N ALA A 199 16.67 -20.59 -12.62
CA ALA A 199 16.58 -21.07 -11.24
C ALA A 199 16.23 -19.94 -10.28
N ASN A 200 16.80 -18.74 -10.46
CA ASN A 200 16.47 -17.58 -9.64
C ASN A 200 15.03 -17.11 -9.87
N CYS A 201 14.58 -16.96 -11.12
CA CYS A 201 13.20 -16.61 -11.45
C CYS A 201 12.19 -17.63 -10.89
N MET A 202 12.44 -18.93 -11.08
CA MET A 202 11.58 -19.99 -10.52
C MET A 202 11.50 -19.90 -9.00
N HIS A 203 12.63 -19.68 -8.33
CA HIS A 203 12.66 -19.53 -6.87
C HIS A 203 11.82 -18.31 -6.46
N GLU A 204 12.05 -17.15 -7.03
CA GLU A 204 11.33 -15.92 -6.66
C GLU A 204 9.82 -16.00 -6.96
N ILE A 205 9.45 -16.54 -8.11
CA ILE A 205 8.07 -16.53 -8.61
C ILE A 205 7.30 -17.76 -8.13
N ASN A 206 7.68 -18.96 -8.55
CA ASN A 206 6.89 -20.18 -8.28
C ASN A 206 6.92 -20.58 -6.80
N TYR A 207 8.05 -20.39 -6.10
CA TYR A 207 8.19 -20.88 -4.73
C TYR A 207 7.72 -19.86 -3.68
N TYR A 208 7.68 -18.57 -4.02
CA TYR A 208 7.34 -17.50 -3.06
C TYR A 208 6.17 -16.65 -3.52
N PHE A 209 6.31 -15.89 -4.60
CA PHE A 209 5.26 -14.96 -5.03
C PHE A 209 3.92 -15.67 -5.33
N LEU A 210 3.92 -16.73 -6.16
CA LEU A 210 2.69 -17.44 -6.49
C LEU A 210 2.09 -18.16 -5.26
N ARG A 211 2.94 -18.70 -4.38
CA ARG A 211 2.49 -19.40 -3.16
C ARG A 211 1.85 -18.47 -2.16
N ILE A 212 2.46 -17.31 -1.95
CA ILE A 212 1.96 -16.38 -0.95
C ILE A 212 0.63 -15.77 -1.39
N PHE A 213 0.48 -15.38 -2.66
CA PHE A 213 -0.77 -14.85 -3.18
C PHE A 213 -1.84 -15.91 -3.41
N ALA A 214 -1.46 -17.18 -3.61
CA ALA A 214 -2.40 -18.28 -3.49
C ALA A 214 -2.86 -18.50 -2.05
N GLY A 215 -1.94 -18.40 -1.08
CA GLY A 215 -2.26 -18.48 0.35
C GLY A 215 -3.15 -17.33 0.84
N PHE A 216 -3.04 -16.15 0.24
CA PHE A 216 -3.96 -15.03 0.48
C PHE A 216 -5.28 -15.14 -0.30
N GLY A 217 -5.51 -16.24 -1.03
CA GLY A 217 -6.72 -16.44 -1.81
C GLY A 217 -6.88 -15.50 -2.99
N CYS A 218 -5.82 -14.79 -3.42
CA CYS A 218 -5.85 -13.93 -4.61
C CYS A 218 -5.78 -14.76 -5.90
N LEU A 219 -4.94 -15.78 -5.89
CA LEU A 219 -4.66 -16.66 -7.02
C LEU A 219 -4.98 -18.11 -6.66
N GLU A 220 -5.18 -18.93 -7.68
CA GLU A 220 -5.19 -20.39 -7.56
C GLU A 220 -4.08 -20.96 -8.44
N ILE A 221 -3.37 -21.97 -7.92
CA ILE A 221 -2.40 -22.74 -8.69
C ILE A 221 -3.05 -24.06 -9.04
N VAL A 222 -3.39 -24.24 -10.31
CA VAL A 222 -4.11 -25.40 -10.83
C VAL A 222 -3.13 -26.36 -11.49
N SER A 223 -3.24 -27.63 -11.14
CA SER A 223 -2.39 -28.69 -11.66
C SER A 223 -2.78 -29.04 -13.10
N ASP A 224 -1.81 -29.20 -14.01
CA ASP A 224 -2.05 -29.64 -15.38
C ASP A 224 -1.01 -30.69 -15.78
N TYR A 225 -1.43 -31.96 -15.75
CA TYR A 225 -0.56 -33.08 -16.09
C TYR A 225 -0.22 -33.14 -17.58
N PHE A 226 -1.07 -32.59 -18.45
CA PHE A 226 -0.86 -32.65 -19.90
C PHE A 226 0.05 -31.52 -20.39
N HIS A 227 0.18 -30.44 -19.63
CA HIS A 227 1.13 -29.38 -19.93
C HIS A 227 2.53 -29.93 -20.10
N ASN A 228 3.20 -29.55 -21.20
CA ASN A 228 4.54 -30.01 -21.55
C ASN A 228 4.72 -31.55 -21.49
N ASN A 229 3.66 -32.31 -21.80
CA ASN A 229 3.64 -33.79 -21.71
C ASN A 229 4.00 -34.31 -20.30
N GLY A 230 3.64 -33.57 -19.25
CA GLY A 230 3.92 -33.92 -17.86
C GLY A 230 5.39 -33.76 -17.45
N LYS A 231 6.23 -33.18 -18.32
CA LYS A 231 7.64 -32.87 -17.99
C LYS A 231 7.74 -31.53 -17.26
N LEU A 232 8.76 -31.42 -16.42
CA LEU A 232 9.11 -30.20 -15.70
C LEU A 232 10.35 -29.56 -16.31
N PHE A 233 10.35 -28.24 -16.40
CA PHE A 233 11.61 -27.49 -16.50
C PHE A 233 12.32 -27.56 -15.15
N SER A 234 13.64 -27.75 -15.19
CA SER A 234 14.46 -27.90 -13.99
C SER A 234 15.78 -27.19 -14.18
N PHE A 235 16.04 -26.20 -13.34
CA PHE A 235 17.25 -25.39 -13.40
C PHE A 235 18.06 -25.52 -12.11
N ARG A 236 19.37 -25.68 -12.24
CA ARG A 236 20.32 -25.85 -11.13
C ARG A 236 20.49 -24.53 -10.39
N HIS A 237 20.29 -24.56 -9.09
CA HIS A 237 20.38 -23.41 -8.21
C HIS A 237 21.66 -23.46 -7.36
N GLY A 238 22.52 -22.46 -7.54
CA GLY A 238 23.81 -22.36 -6.84
C GLY A 238 24.82 -23.42 -7.29
N SER A 239 25.83 -23.65 -6.46
CA SER A 239 26.91 -24.62 -6.72
C SER A 239 26.60 -26.06 -6.26
N GLY A 240 25.47 -26.27 -5.59
CA GLY A 240 25.05 -27.58 -5.09
C GLY A 240 24.12 -28.35 -6.04
N ASN A 241 23.67 -29.53 -5.62
CA ASN A 241 22.71 -30.38 -6.34
C ASN A 241 21.24 -29.99 -6.07
N THR A 242 20.95 -28.70 -5.90
CA THR A 242 19.57 -28.23 -5.69
C THR A 242 19.00 -27.67 -6.98
N TYR A 243 17.77 -28.06 -7.30
CA TYR A 243 17.09 -27.63 -8.52
C TYR A 243 15.83 -26.82 -8.17
N ARG A 244 15.42 -25.96 -9.11
CA ARG A 244 14.14 -25.25 -9.08
C ARG A 244 13.35 -25.65 -10.30
N THR A 245 12.09 -25.98 -10.08
CA THR A 245 11.21 -26.48 -11.13
C THR A 245 9.93 -25.67 -11.24
N ASP A 246 9.23 -25.83 -12.36
CA ASP A 246 7.90 -25.27 -12.59
C ASP A 246 6.77 -26.14 -12.00
N ALA A 247 7.07 -27.04 -11.06
CA ALA A 247 6.06 -27.90 -10.47
C ALA A 247 4.94 -27.08 -9.80
N TYR A 248 3.69 -27.49 -10.02
CA TYR A 248 2.52 -26.76 -9.52
C TYR A 248 2.41 -26.80 -7.99
N ALA A 249 3.07 -27.72 -7.30
CA ALA A 249 3.19 -27.74 -5.84
C ALA A 249 4.46 -28.49 -5.38
N SER A 250 4.78 -28.37 -4.09
CA SER A 250 5.93 -29.03 -3.48
C SER A 250 5.86 -30.55 -3.68
N ARG A 251 7.00 -31.14 -4.07
CA ARG A 251 7.17 -32.59 -4.33
C ARG A 251 6.25 -33.15 -5.42
N LYS A 252 5.82 -32.32 -6.38
CA LYS A 252 5.07 -32.76 -7.56
C LYS A 252 5.97 -32.87 -8.78
N ASN A 253 5.52 -33.68 -9.73
CA ASN A 253 6.32 -34.22 -10.82
C ASN A 253 5.91 -33.62 -12.17
N TYR A 254 4.94 -32.71 -12.18
CA TYR A 254 4.36 -32.08 -13.35
C TYR A 254 3.94 -30.64 -13.03
N SER A 255 3.73 -29.86 -14.08
CA SER A 255 3.53 -28.41 -14.01
C SER A 255 2.06 -28.03 -13.83
N GLY A 256 1.76 -26.75 -13.98
CA GLY A 256 0.42 -26.20 -13.87
C GLY A 256 0.36 -24.76 -14.31
N TYR A 257 -0.78 -24.14 -14.06
CA TYR A 257 -1.03 -22.74 -14.38
C TYR A 257 -1.61 -22.02 -13.18
N ILE A 258 -1.58 -20.69 -13.26
CA ILE A 258 -2.27 -19.82 -12.33
C ILE A 258 -3.51 -19.22 -12.96
N GLN A 259 -4.51 -18.98 -12.11
CA GLN A 259 -5.72 -18.22 -12.43
C GLN A 259 -6.10 -17.35 -11.24
N ILE A 260 -6.97 -16.36 -11.46
CA ILE A 260 -7.57 -15.58 -10.38
C ILE A 260 -8.52 -16.48 -9.59
N ASN A 261 -8.54 -16.36 -8.26
CA ASN A 261 -9.57 -17.01 -7.45
C ASN A 261 -10.97 -16.59 -7.97
N PRO A 262 -11.85 -17.53 -8.37
CA PRO A 262 -13.12 -17.20 -9.00
C PRO A 262 -13.99 -16.21 -8.23
N ILE A 263 -13.92 -16.20 -6.89
CA ILE A 263 -14.66 -15.28 -6.01
C ILE A 263 -14.25 -13.81 -6.27
N LEU A 264 -13.02 -13.57 -6.71
CA LEU A 264 -12.46 -12.24 -6.94
C LEU A 264 -12.64 -11.74 -8.38
N ASN A 265 -13.10 -12.56 -9.33
CA ASN A 265 -13.23 -12.17 -10.75
C ASN A 265 -14.00 -10.85 -10.94
N GLY A 266 -15.14 -10.70 -10.24
CA GLY A 266 -15.94 -9.47 -10.31
C GLY A 266 -15.20 -8.24 -9.76
N THR A 267 -14.42 -8.41 -8.70
CA THR A 267 -13.64 -7.34 -8.07
C THR A 267 -12.46 -6.93 -8.96
N VAL A 268 -11.72 -7.91 -9.50
CA VAL A 268 -10.60 -7.65 -10.42
C VAL A 268 -11.07 -6.88 -11.65
N LYS A 269 -12.21 -7.28 -12.23
CA LYS A 269 -12.80 -6.57 -13.38
C LYS A 269 -13.08 -5.10 -13.04
N LYS A 270 -13.72 -4.80 -11.91
CA LYS A 270 -13.99 -3.42 -11.46
C LYS A 270 -12.71 -2.62 -11.28
N LEU A 271 -11.67 -3.21 -10.68
CA LEU A 271 -10.38 -2.54 -10.48
C LEU A 271 -9.72 -2.18 -11.82
N LEU A 272 -9.67 -3.12 -12.77
CA LEU A 272 -9.05 -2.93 -14.08
C LEU A 272 -9.87 -2.04 -15.03
N GLU A 273 -11.18 -1.90 -14.83
CA GLU A 273 -12.04 -0.95 -15.55
C GLU A 273 -11.73 0.51 -15.16
N VAL A 274 -11.35 0.74 -13.91
CA VAL A 274 -11.06 2.09 -13.38
C VAL A 274 -9.58 2.43 -13.50
N TYR A 275 -8.70 1.48 -13.20
CA TYR A 275 -7.25 1.67 -13.15
C TYR A 275 -6.54 0.81 -14.18
N SER A 276 -5.91 1.47 -15.15
CA SER A 276 -5.31 0.78 -16.28
C SER A 276 -4.05 0.02 -15.86
N PRO A 277 -3.81 -1.17 -16.42
CA PRO A 277 -2.52 -1.86 -16.27
C PRO A 277 -1.38 -1.13 -17.02
N PHE A 278 -1.72 -0.16 -17.90
CA PHE A 278 -0.77 0.62 -18.69
C PHE A 278 -0.46 2.00 -18.08
N ASP A 279 -0.99 2.29 -16.89
CA ASP A 279 -0.65 3.50 -16.15
C ASP A 279 0.83 3.46 -15.73
N LYS A 280 1.43 4.64 -15.58
CA LYS A 280 2.79 4.77 -15.04
C LYS A 280 2.77 4.78 -13.52
N PRO A 281 3.58 3.92 -12.86
CA PRO A 281 3.84 3.98 -11.44
C PRO A 281 4.28 5.35 -10.92
N ILE A 282 3.91 5.64 -9.67
CA ILE A 282 4.44 6.79 -8.92
C ILE A 282 5.88 6.46 -8.54
N THR A 283 6.80 7.36 -8.83
CA THR A 283 8.22 7.20 -8.53
C THR A 283 8.67 8.23 -7.49
N GLN A 284 9.87 8.03 -6.92
CA GLN A 284 10.45 9.04 -6.03
C GLN A 284 10.60 10.41 -6.71
N ALA A 285 10.81 10.45 -8.03
CA ALA A 285 10.98 11.69 -8.77
C ALA A 285 9.69 12.54 -8.83
N ASP A 286 8.53 11.91 -8.62
CA ASP A 286 7.23 12.58 -8.58
C ASP A 286 6.92 13.19 -7.20
N CYS A 287 7.77 12.92 -6.19
CA CYS A 287 7.57 13.33 -4.81
C CYS A 287 8.70 14.26 -4.33
N LEU A 288 8.40 15.09 -3.33
CA LEU A 288 9.37 16.03 -2.76
C LEU A 288 10.46 15.32 -1.92
N SER A 289 10.14 14.15 -1.38
CA SER A 289 11.06 13.35 -0.57
C SER A 289 10.82 11.86 -0.78
N LYS A 290 11.82 11.04 -0.45
CA LYS A 290 11.66 9.57 -0.41
C LYS A 290 10.59 9.13 0.58
N TYR A 291 10.45 9.84 1.70
CA TYR A 291 9.44 9.52 2.69
C TYR A 291 8.04 9.80 2.16
N ASP A 292 7.84 10.95 1.49
CA ASP A 292 6.57 11.30 0.85
C ASP A 292 6.17 10.23 -0.17
N TRP A 293 7.13 9.76 -0.98
CA TRP A 293 6.90 8.68 -1.93
C TRP A 293 6.44 7.38 -1.26
N ILE A 294 7.11 6.97 -0.17
CA ILE A 294 6.72 5.78 0.59
C ILE A 294 5.34 5.99 1.21
N ARG A 295 5.05 7.17 1.74
CA ARG A 295 3.78 7.46 2.40
C ARG A 295 2.61 7.46 1.42
N ASP A 296 2.77 8.13 0.28
CA ASP A 296 1.79 8.09 -0.82
C ASP A 296 1.55 6.65 -1.28
N LEU A 297 2.62 5.87 -1.48
CA LEU A 297 2.53 4.49 -1.98
C LEU A 297 1.84 3.52 -1.00
N TYR A 298 2.06 3.66 0.31
CA TYR A 298 1.59 2.70 1.30
C TYR A 298 0.34 3.14 2.07
N GLU A 299 0.10 4.44 2.23
CA GLU A 299 -1.03 4.96 3.03
C GLU A 299 -2.16 5.51 2.16
N PHE A 300 -1.87 6.26 1.11
CA PHE A 300 -2.90 7.03 0.39
C PHE A 300 -3.32 6.43 -0.95
N GLU A 301 -2.37 6.02 -1.79
CA GLU A 301 -2.67 5.45 -3.10
C GLU A 301 -3.57 4.20 -3.00
N PRO A 302 -3.33 3.27 -2.05
CA PRO A 302 -4.18 2.10 -1.93
C PRO A 302 -5.63 2.39 -1.51
N LEU A 303 -5.92 3.54 -0.89
CA LEU A 303 -7.29 3.90 -0.48
C LEU A 303 -8.26 3.93 -1.67
N LYS A 304 -7.75 4.30 -2.86
CA LYS A 304 -8.47 4.30 -4.13
C LYS A 304 -8.92 2.92 -4.59
N TYR A 305 -8.17 1.88 -4.22
CA TYR A 305 -8.52 0.48 -4.52
C TYR A 305 -9.38 -0.09 -3.40
N ILE A 306 -9.06 0.24 -2.14
CA ILE A 306 -9.84 -0.18 -0.97
C ILE A 306 -11.30 0.26 -1.11
N SER A 307 -11.55 1.49 -1.57
CA SER A 307 -12.91 2.01 -1.83
C SER A 307 -13.71 1.21 -2.86
N ILE A 308 -13.06 0.44 -3.73
CA ILE A 308 -13.72 -0.42 -4.72
C ILE A 308 -14.03 -1.79 -4.13
N VAL A 309 -13.14 -2.32 -3.28
CA VAL A 309 -13.24 -3.72 -2.81
C VAL A 309 -14.04 -3.87 -1.52
N ILE A 310 -14.09 -2.83 -0.67
CA ILE A 310 -14.91 -2.84 0.55
C ILE A 310 -16.34 -2.44 0.21
N SER A 311 -17.32 -3.14 0.79
CA SER A 311 -18.73 -2.77 0.67
C SER A 311 -19.01 -1.40 1.30
N ASN A 312 -19.74 -0.54 0.57
CA ASN A 312 -20.23 0.77 1.04
C ASN A 312 -21.15 0.70 2.28
N THR A 313 -21.53 -0.51 2.71
CA THR A 313 -22.33 -0.73 3.92
C THR A 313 -21.49 -0.82 5.20
N ASN A 314 -20.16 -0.87 5.09
CA ASN A 314 -19.26 -0.93 6.24
C ASN A 314 -18.81 0.48 6.64
N ASP A 315 -18.81 0.83 7.93
CA ASP A 315 -18.38 2.14 8.41
C ASP A 315 -16.92 2.44 8.03
N ASN A 316 -16.06 1.42 7.97
CA ASN A 316 -14.68 1.56 7.46
C ASN A 316 -14.62 2.08 6.02
N SER A 317 -15.60 1.73 5.17
CA SER A 317 -15.65 2.22 3.78
C SER A 317 -15.93 3.72 3.72
N LYS A 318 -16.76 4.24 4.62
CA LYS A 318 -17.07 5.67 4.71
C LYS A 318 -15.83 6.43 5.15
N VAL A 319 -15.14 5.95 6.18
CA VAL A 319 -13.87 6.52 6.66
C VAL A 319 -12.86 6.58 5.52
N VAL A 320 -12.57 5.45 4.87
CA VAL A 320 -11.60 5.39 3.76
C VAL A 320 -11.96 6.36 2.63
N ASN A 321 -13.25 6.43 2.25
CA ASN A 321 -13.71 7.35 1.21
C ASN A 321 -13.57 8.82 1.61
N THR A 322 -13.89 9.17 2.85
CA THR A 322 -13.73 10.51 3.42
C THR A 322 -12.26 10.94 3.43
N ILE A 323 -11.36 10.09 3.92
CA ILE A 323 -9.92 10.33 3.93
C ILE A 323 -9.38 10.51 2.50
N ARG A 324 -9.74 9.60 1.60
CA ARG A 324 -9.32 9.63 0.18
C ARG A 324 -9.75 10.91 -0.51
N ASP A 325 -11.00 11.33 -0.32
CA ASP A 325 -11.52 12.55 -0.94
C ASP A 325 -10.80 13.78 -0.39
N MET A 326 -10.64 13.91 0.94
CA MET A 326 -9.95 15.08 1.50
C MET A 326 -8.51 15.21 1.02
N VAL A 327 -7.74 14.12 1.00
CA VAL A 327 -6.36 14.14 0.49
C VAL A 327 -6.33 14.55 -0.98
N TYR A 328 -7.24 14.02 -1.80
CA TYR A 328 -7.34 14.38 -3.21
C TYR A 328 -7.70 15.86 -3.40
N GLN A 329 -8.74 16.36 -2.73
CA GLN A 329 -9.19 17.74 -2.85
C GLN A 329 -8.15 18.73 -2.32
N SER A 330 -7.34 18.35 -1.33
CA SER A 330 -6.26 19.20 -0.85
C SER A 330 -5.26 19.52 -1.97
N LYS A 331 -4.87 18.52 -2.77
CA LYS A 331 -3.85 18.64 -3.84
C LYS A 331 -4.43 19.15 -5.17
N TYR A 332 -5.62 18.66 -5.52
CA TYR A 332 -6.20 18.79 -6.87
C TYR A 332 -7.58 19.43 -6.87
N GLY A 333 -8.02 19.97 -5.73
CA GLY A 333 -9.33 20.58 -5.59
C GLY A 333 -9.54 21.80 -6.49
N SER A 334 -10.75 22.34 -6.42
CA SER A 334 -11.16 23.49 -7.21
C SER A 334 -10.25 24.70 -6.93
N ARG A 335 -10.00 25.51 -7.96
CA ARG A 335 -9.16 26.71 -7.85
C ARG A 335 -9.70 27.72 -6.84
N ASP A 336 -11.01 27.71 -6.59
CA ASP A 336 -11.68 28.56 -5.61
C ASP A 336 -11.66 27.98 -4.19
N GLY A 337 -11.03 26.83 -3.97
CA GLY A 337 -10.84 26.22 -2.64
C GLY A 337 -12.04 25.46 -2.09
N LYS A 338 -13.24 25.68 -2.63
CA LYS A 338 -14.50 25.17 -2.09
C LYS A 338 -14.59 23.65 -2.02
N SER A 339 -14.00 22.93 -2.97
CA SER A 339 -14.03 21.47 -2.91
C SER A 339 -13.20 20.92 -1.75
N PHE A 340 -12.12 21.60 -1.38
CA PHE A 340 -11.32 21.22 -0.22
C PHE A 340 -12.06 21.56 1.08
N GLU A 341 -12.67 22.74 1.18
CA GLU A 341 -13.55 23.12 2.31
C GLU A 341 -14.65 22.07 2.54
N ALA A 342 -15.36 21.69 1.47
CA ALA A 342 -16.43 20.69 1.53
C ALA A 342 -15.92 19.31 1.99
N SER A 343 -14.70 18.92 1.58
CA SER A 343 -14.10 17.65 1.98
C SER A 343 -13.56 17.62 3.41
N LEU A 344 -13.26 18.79 4.01
CA LEU A 344 -12.78 18.88 5.39
C LEU A 344 -13.90 18.69 6.41
N LYS A 345 -15.14 19.09 6.09
CA LYS A 345 -16.26 18.92 7.02
C LYS A 345 -16.43 17.45 7.46
N PRO A 346 -16.52 16.47 6.54
CA PRO A 346 -16.61 15.06 6.91
C PRO A 346 -15.42 14.55 7.73
N ILE A 347 -14.23 15.15 7.62
CA ILE A 347 -13.07 14.78 8.43
C ILE A 347 -13.29 15.18 9.89
N PHE A 348 -13.75 16.40 10.14
CA PHE A 348 -14.02 16.85 11.50
C PHE A 348 -15.23 16.15 12.13
N GLU A 349 -16.14 15.64 11.30
CA GLU A 349 -17.24 14.78 11.76
C GLU A 349 -16.79 13.38 12.23
N LEU A 350 -15.56 12.96 11.91
CA LEU A 350 -15.00 11.69 12.41
C LEU A 350 -14.55 11.76 13.88
N PHE A 351 -14.45 12.95 14.46
CA PHE A 351 -14.02 13.11 15.84
C PHE A 351 -15.13 12.80 16.84
N ARG A 352 -14.80 12.06 17.89
CA ARG A 352 -15.74 11.63 18.94
C ARG A 352 -16.35 12.82 19.69
N GLU A 353 -15.55 13.84 19.91
CA GLU A 353 -15.89 15.06 20.65
C GLU A 353 -16.68 16.06 19.78
N ASN A 354 -16.82 15.81 18.48
CA ASN A 354 -17.57 16.69 17.59
C ASN A 354 -19.09 16.55 17.82
N ARG A 355 -19.76 17.69 18.03
CA ARG A 355 -21.22 17.79 18.14
C ARG A 355 -21.87 18.36 16.89
N ASN A 356 -21.17 19.24 16.17
CA ASN A 356 -21.66 19.84 14.94
C ASN A 356 -20.52 20.47 14.12
N VAL A 357 -20.56 20.29 12.80
CA VAL A 357 -19.66 20.98 11.85
C VAL A 357 -20.50 21.74 10.82
N GLU A 358 -20.31 23.06 10.77
CA GLU A 358 -20.98 23.93 9.81
C GLU A 358 -19.97 24.49 8.81
N ILE A 359 -20.30 24.40 7.52
CA ILE A 359 -19.60 25.15 6.48
C ILE A 359 -20.18 26.57 6.52
N ILE A 360 -19.35 27.54 6.87
CA ILE A 360 -19.73 28.96 6.85
C ILE A 360 -19.34 29.56 5.51
N SER A 361 -18.05 29.41 5.15
CA SER A 361 -17.41 29.94 3.94
C SER A 361 -17.54 31.46 3.77
N GLY A 362 -16.72 32.03 2.88
CA GLY A 362 -16.77 33.44 2.49
C GLY A 362 -15.60 34.26 3.03
N SER A 363 -15.25 35.34 2.32
CA SER A 363 -14.01 36.08 2.56
C SER A 363 -13.91 36.81 3.91
N GLY A 364 -15.02 36.90 4.65
CA GLY A 364 -15.12 37.60 5.93
C GLY A 364 -15.28 36.69 7.15
N ASP A 365 -15.25 35.37 6.96
CA ASP A 365 -15.40 34.40 8.05
C ASP A 365 -14.51 33.16 7.81
N THR A 366 -14.58 32.20 8.73
CA THR A 366 -13.90 30.91 8.64
C THR A 366 -14.56 29.98 7.63
N ASP A 367 -13.83 28.96 7.19
CA ASP A 367 -14.37 28.00 6.24
C ASP A 367 -15.32 27.02 6.95
N LEU A 368 -14.89 26.46 8.09
CA LEU A 368 -15.73 25.63 8.96
C LEU A 368 -15.77 26.14 10.41
N LEU A 369 -16.93 26.02 11.03
CA LEU A 369 -17.12 26.19 12.46
C LEU A 369 -17.48 24.85 13.08
N CYS A 370 -16.63 24.34 13.97
CA CYS A 370 -16.89 23.09 14.68
C CYS A 370 -17.27 23.38 16.14
N VAL A 371 -18.32 22.72 16.61
CA VAL A 371 -18.72 22.69 18.02
C VAL A 371 -18.25 21.38 18.62
N MET A 372 -17.32 21.48 19.57
CA MET A 372 -16.70 20.36 20.26
C MET A 372 -17.19 20.30 21.70
N GLU A 373 -17.17 19.11 22.27
CA GLU A 373 -17.43 18.85 23.69
C GLU A 373 -16.14 18.45 24.38
N ASP A 374 -15.85 19.02 25.55
CA ASP A 374 -14.72 18.58 26.37
C ASP A 374 -15.13 17.49 27.39
N ASN A 375 -14.14 16.95 28.11
CA ASN A 375 -14.35 15.93 29.15
C ASN A 375 -15.30 16.34 30.28
N SER A 376 -15.63 17.63 30.43
CA SER A 376 -16.59 18.15 31.40
C SER A 376 -18.00 18.33 30.83
N GLU A 377 -18.24 17.81 29.63
CA GLU A 377 -19.47 18.00 28.84
C GLU A 377 -19.72 19.47 28.46
N SER A 378 -18.68 20.31 28.53
CA SER A 378 -18.78 21.74 28.17
C SER A 378 -18.52 21.92 26.67
N LEU A 379 -19.39 22.70 26.02
CA LEU A 379 -19.29 22.99 24.60
C LEU A 379 -18.32 24.15 24.33
N TYR A 380 -17.50 24.00 23.31
CA TYR A 380 -16.63 25.06 22.80
C TYR A 380 -16.55 25.05 21.27
N LYS A 381 -16.17 26.19 20.70
CA LYS A 381 -16.04 26.36 19.25
C LYS A 381 -14.59 26.39 18.82
N ILE A 382 -14.32 25.83 17.65
CA ILE A 382 -13.05 25.97 16.92
C ILE A 382 -13.34 26.39 15.49
N ASN A 383 -12.46 27.22 14.95
CA ASN A 383 -12.49 27.60 13.53
C ASN A 383 -11.57 26.66 12.75
N VAL A 384 -11.96 26.30 11.53
CA VAL A 384 -11.09 25.58 10.59
C VAL A 384 -11.06 26.33 9.28
N ASP A 385 -9.85 26.63 8.80
CA ASP A 385 -9.62 27.28 7.52
C ASP A 385 -8.86 26.34 6.58
N ALA A 386 -9.41 26.14 5.39
CA ALA A 386 -8.78 25.42 4.29
C ALA A 386 -7.85 26.36 3.51
N LYS A 387 -6.68 25.86 3.12
CA LYS A 387 -5.80 26.54 2.15
C LYS A 387 -5.41 25.57 1.06
N THR A 388 -6.02 25.72 -0.09
CA THR A 388 -5.59 25.02 -1.30
C THR A 388 -4.32 25.66 -1.82
N SER A 389 -3.34 24.82 -2.15
CA SER A 389 -2.18 25.24 -2.93
C SER A 389 -1.73 24.02 -3.73
N HIS A 390 -1.39 24.21 -5.01
CA HIS A 390 -0.88 23.10 -5.82
C HIS A 390 0.42 22.50 -5.27
N HIS A 391 1.18 23.27 -4.48
CA HIS A 391 2.48 22.85 -3.94
C HIS A 391 2.64 23.20 -2.47
N GLN A 392 2.45 24.45 -2.08
CA GLN A 392 2.73 24.91 -0.73
C GLN A 392 2.05 26.24 -0.41
N THR A 393 1.44 26.36 0.76
CA THR A 393 0.90 27.63 1.26
C THR A 393 2.05 28.52 1.72
N GLN A 394 2.16 29.70 1.09
CA GLN A 394 3.31 30.58 1.28
C GLN A 394 3.14 31.59 2.42
N ALA A 395 1.92 32.06 2.68
CA ALA A 395 1.65 33.10 3.67
C ALA A 395 0.27 32.93 4.30
N ILE A 396 0.13 33.38 5.54
CA ILE A 396 -1.14 33.42 6.28
C ILE A 396 -1.34 34.84 6.82
N ASN A 397 -2.57 35.36 6.76
CA ASN A 397 -2.91 36.63 7.40
C ASN A 397 -3.45 36.38 8.81
N PRO A 398 -2.62 36.42 9.87
CA PRO A 398 -3.04 36.05 11.23
C PRO A 398 -4.06 37.03 11.82
N ILE A 399 -4.05 38.30 11.42
CA ILE A 399 -4.99 39.33 11.89
C ILE A 399 -6.39 39.00 11.41
N ARG A 400 -6.53 38.62 10.13
CA ARG A 400 -7.81 38.19 9.56
C ARG A 400 -8.39 36.99 10.31
N ILE A 401 -7.57 35.96 10.53
CA ILE A 401 -7.97 34.76 11.26
C ILE A 401 -8.35 35.08 12.71
N THR A 402 -7.62 35.97 13.38
CA THR A 402 -7.94 36.42 14.73
C THR A 402 -9.30 37.12 14.80
N ASN A 403 -9.68 37.87 13.76
CA ASN A 403 -11.01 38.47 13.68
C ASN A 403 -12.10 37.41 13.54
N HIS A 404 -11.88 36.36 12.73
CA HIS A 404 -12.82 35.23 12.61
C HIS A 404 -12.97 34.48 13.96
N ILE A 405 -11.88 34.28 14.69
CA ILE A 405 -11.91 33.65 16.03
C ILE A 405 -12.78 34.48 17.00
N LYS A 406 -12.62 35.81 16.98
CA LYS A 406 -13.43 36.73 17.82
C LYS A 406 -14.89 36.73 17.40
N LEU A 407 -15.17 36.76 16.10
CA LEU A 407 -16.52 36.76 15.55
C LEU A 407 -17.31 35.52 16.01
N ASN A 408 -16.66 34.35 15.99
CA ASN A 408 -17.30 33.08 16.30
C ASN A 408 -17.18 32.66 17.78
N ASN A 409 -16.49 33.45 18.60
CA ASN A 409 -16.14 33.12 19.99
C ASN A 409 -15.44 31.75 20.11
N SER A 410 -14.48 31.48 19.24
CA SER A 410 -13.76 30.21 19.16
C SER A 410 -12.52 30.20 20.05
N LYS A 411 -12.10 29.00 20.51
CA LYS A 411 -10.88 28.84 21.31
C LYS A 411 -9.62 29.16 20.49
N TYR A 412 -9.56 28.69 19.25
CA TYR A 412 -8.46 28.87 18.30
C TYR A 412 -8.93 28.58 16.87
N CYS A 413 -8.01 28.71 15.89
CA CYS A 413 -8.21 28.29 14.51
C CYS A 413 -7.18 27.24 14.09
N ILE A 414 -7.63 26.19 13.41
CA ILE A 414 -6.79 25.21 12.73
C ILE A 414 -6.77 25.56 11.25
N ILE A 415 -5.59 25.73 10.68
CA ILE A 415 -5.43 25.95 9.24
C ILE A 415 -4.89 24.66 8.61
N VAL A 416 -5.64 24.12 7.66
CA VAL A 416 -5.31 22.86 6.97
C VAL A 416 -4.89 23.15 5.53
N SER A 417 -3.78 22.57 5.09
CA SER A 417 -3.26 22.74 3.73
C SER A 417 -2.47 21.50 3.30
N PRO A 418 -2.26 21.25 1.99
CA PRO A 418 -1.35 20.17 1.58
C PRO A 418 0.03 20.28 2.22
N LYS A 419 0.62 21.48 2.21
CA LYS A 419 1.94 21.79 2.80
C LYS A 419 2.05 23.26 3.17
N PHE A 420 2.96 23.58 4.09
CA PHE A 420 3.27 24.95 4.51
C PHE A 420 4.73 25.34 4.24
N SER A 421 4.95 26.59 3.88
CA SER A 421 6.29 27.18 3.74
C SER A 421 6.91 27.45 5.12
N ARG A 422 8.23 27.64 5.18
CA ARG A 422 8.89 28.05 6.43
C ARG A 422 8.40 29.42 6.92
N GLY A 423 8.02 30.33 6.02
CA GLY A 423 7.54 31.67 6.36
C GLY A 423 6.19 31.66 7.08
N VAL A 424 5.35 30.66 6.85
CA VAL A 424 4.08 30.51 7.57
C VAL A 424 4.28 30.38 9.08
N LYS A 425 5.36 29.71 9.51
CA LYS A 425 5.67 29.55 10.94
C LYS A 425 5.90 30.89 11.64
N THR A 426 6.50 31.85 10.94
CA THR A 426 6.69 33.20 11.48
C THR A 426 5.41 34.02 11.44
N ASP A 427 4.56 33.84 10.43
CA ASP A 427 3.31 34.60 10.28
C ASP A 427 2.34 34.37 11.45
N ILE A 428 2.24 33.15 11.95
CA ILE A 428 1.25 32.77 12.97
C ILE A 428 1.78 32.86 14.41
N GLN A 429 3.05 33.20 14.61
CA GLN A 429 3.67 33.19 15.93
C GLN A 429 2.96 34.15 16.90
N GLY A 430 2.61 33.66 18.09
CA GLY A 430 1.92 34.44 19.11
C GLY A 430 0.40 34.57 18.92
N PHE A 431 -0.17 33.99 17.86
CA PHE A 431 -1.61 33.95 17.61
C PHE A 431 -2.23 32.62 18.07
N LYS A 432 -3.55 32.62 18.31
CA LYS A 432 -4.33 31.40 18.62
C LYS A 432 -4.64 30.58 17.36
N ILE A 433 -3.59 30.26 16.61
CA ILE A 433 -3.66 29.62 15.30
C ILE A 433 -2.67 28.46 15.29
N VAL A 434 -3.05 27.33 14.72
CA VAL A 434 -2.14 26.23 14.41
C VAL A 434 -2.25 25.85 12.95
N THR A 435 -1.16 25.36 12.35
CA THR A 435 -1.17 24.79 10.99
C THR A 435 -0.94 23.29 11.04
N VAL A 436 -1.65 22.54 10.18
CA VAL A 436 -1.50 21.09 10.05
C VAL A 436 -1.60 20.65 8.59
N GLU A 437 -0.66 19.82 8.15
CA GLU A 437 -0.72 19.24 6.80
C GLU A 437 -1.93 18.30 6.66
N ALA A 438 -2.64 18.44 5.53
CA ALA A 438 -3.86 17.70 5.23
C ALA A 438 -3.65 16.18 5.34
N GLU A 439 -2.56 15.67 4.78
CA GLU A 439 -2.22 14.25 4.86
C GLU A 439 -1.94 13.76 6.28
N THR A 440 -1.32 14.59 7.13
CA THR A 440 -1.07 14.22 8.52
C THR A 440 -2.35 14.17 9.33
N LEU A 441 -3.25 15.14 9.14
CA LEU A 441 -4.59 15.08 9.75
C LEU A 441 -5.38 13.87 9.24
N ALA A 442 -5.34 13.63 7.93
CA ALA A 442 -6.01 12.51 7.29
C ALA A 442 -5.51 11.15 7.82
N ASN A 443 -4.19 10.99 7.96
CA ASN A 443 -3.60 9.77 8.50
C ASN A 443 -3.96 9.57 9.97
N TYR A 444 -3.94 10.63 10.79
CA TYR A 444 -4.38 10.54 12.19
C TYR A 444 -5.82 10.00 12.29
N CYS A 445 -6.76 10.63 11.57
CA CYS A 445 -8.15 10.20 11.56
C CYS A 445 -8.31 8.78 11.00
N LEU A 446 -7.60 8.43 9.92
CA LEU A 446 -7.65 7.08 9.34
C LEU A 446 -7.24 6.03 10.38
N LYS A 447 -6.08 6.23 11.03
CA LYS A 447 -5.52 5.29 12.01
C LYS A 447 -6.42 5.15 13.23
N GLU A 448 -6.90 6.26 13.79
CA GLU A 448 -7.80 6.23 14.93
C GLU A 448 -9.13 5.55 14.59
N CYS A 449 -9.77 5.90 13.46
CA CYS A 449 -11.03 5.29 13.06
C CYS A 449 -10.91 3.78 12.78
N LEU A 450 -9.81 3.33 12.16
CA LEU A 450 -9.63 1.91 11.84
C LEU A 450 -9.27 1.04 13.06
N ASN A 451 -8.70 1.65 14.11
CA ASN A 451 -8.23 0.92 15.30
C ASN A 451 -9.10 1.15 16.55
N SER A 452 -10.02 2.12 16.54
CA SER A 452 -10.97 2.36 17.63
C SER A 452 -12.15 1.39 17.59
N LYS A 453 -12.79 1.17 18.74
CA LYS A 453 -13.96 0.29 18.85
C LYS A 453 -15.24 0.91 18.29
N ASP A 454 -15.33 2.23 18.32
CA ASP A 454 -16.48 3.02 17.90
C ASP A 454 -16.31 3.61 16.48
N GLY A 455 -15.15 3.44 15.86
CA GLY A 455 -14.87 3.93 14.51
C GLY A 455 -14.63 5.45 14.45
N LEU A 456 -14.36 6.10 15.58
CA LEU A 456 -14.20 7.55 15.71
C LEU A 456 -12.79 7.92 16.18
N ALA A 457 -12.34 9.09 15.76
CA ALA A 457 -11.04 9.66 16.14
C ALA A 457 -11.11 10.42 17.47
N ASP A 458 -10.05 10.33 18.27
CA ASP A 458 -9.89 11.11 19.51
C ASP A 458 -9.42 12.54 19.21
N TYR A 459 -10.30 13.52 19.38
CA TYR A 459 -9.92 14.93 19.26
C TYR A 459 -9.32 15.49 20.53
N GLU A 460 -9.63 14.93 21.71
CA GLU A 460 -9.15 15.49 22.97
C GLU A 460 -7.63 15.38 23.07
N GLU A 461 -7.06 14.25 22.65
CA GLU A 461 -5.62 14.12 22.54
C GLU A 461 -5.03 15.16 21.59
N LEU A 462 -5.59 15.31 20.39
CA LEU A 462 -5.17 16.34 19.43
C LEU A 462 -5.26 17.75 20.02
N ASN A 463 -6.33 18.04 20.76
CA ASN A 463 -6.61 19.33 21.40
C ASN A 463 -5.58 19.68 22.49
N ILE A 464 -5.04 18.70 23.22
CA ILE A 464 -3.94 18.90 24.17
C ILE A 464 -2.71 19.44 23.43
N TYR A 465 -2.31 18.80 22.33
CA TYR A 465 -1.16 19.23 21.55
C TYR A 465 -1.39 20.58 20.87
N ILE A 466 -2.59 20.84 20.36
CA ILE A 466 -2.95 22.15 19.80
C ILE A 466 -2.77 23.24 20.87
N SER A 467 -3.33 23.02 22.06
CA SER A 467 -3.32 24.00 23.15
C SER A 467 -1.90 24.32 23.63
N GLN A 468 -1.00 23.34 23.60
CA GLN A 468 0.40 23.51 23.98
C GLN A 468 1.25 24.16 22.88
N ASN A 469 0.78 24.19 21.64
CA ASN A 469 1.57 24.59 20.47
C ASN A 469 0.90 25.71 19.64
N LEU A 470 0.05 26.53 20.26
CA LEU A 470 -0.55 27.69 19.59
C LEU A 470 0.52 28.61 18.98
N GLY A 471 0.26 29.09 17.77
CA GLY A 471 1.17 29.91 16.98
C GLY A 471 2.27 29.11 16.28
N THR A 472 2.08 27.81 16.07
CA THR A 472 3.07 26.95 15.42
C THR A 472 2.44 25.96 14.43
N ASP A 473 3.30 25.25 13.71
CA ASP A 473 2.92 24.10 12.88
C ASP A 473 2.98 22.82 13.71
N ILE A 474 1.84 22.15 13.87
CA ILE A 474 1.69 20.96 14.71
C ILE A 474 1.85 19.64 13.95
N THR A 475 2.19 19.68 12.66
CA THR A 475 2.32 18.48 11.80
C THR A 475 3.29 17.47 12.40
N SER A 476 4.45 17.92 12.89
CA SER A 476 5.43 17.02 13.54
C SER A 476 4.92 16.45 14.86
N ALA A 477 4.15 17.21 15.64
CA ALA A 477 3.57 16.72 16.89
C ALA A 477 2.52 15.65 16.63
N ILE A 478 1.65 15.83 15.62
CA ILE A 478 0.65 14.82 15.25
C ILE A 478 1.31 13.56 14.70
N ASN A 479 2.31 13.70 13.83
CA ASN A 479 3.07 12.53 13.37
C ASN A 479 3.72 11.80 14.56
N PHE A 480 4.24 12.51 15.56
CA PHE A 480 4.74 11.88 16.79
C PHE A 480 3.64 11.11 17.54
N ILE A 481 2.40 11.59 17.59
CA ILE A 481 1.27 10.84 18.18
C ILE A 481 0.99 9.58 17.36
N ILE A 482 0.92 9.68 16.03
CA ILE A 482 0.70 8.52 15.14
C ILE A 482 1.82 7.49 15.36
N ASP A 483 3.07 7.95 15.40
CA ASP A 483 4.25 7.15 15.70
C ASP A 483 4.13 6.51 17.11
N GLN A 484 3.66 7.25 18.11
CA GLN A 484 3.47 6.78 19.50
C GLN A 484 2.21 5.96 19.75
N LYS A 485 1.30 5.79 18.78
CA LYS A 485 0.08 4.99 18.93
C LYS A 485 0.03 3.78 17.99
N TYR A 486 0.46 3.98 16.75
CA TYR A 486 0.25 3.05 15.64
C TYR A 486 1.54 2.65 14.94
N GLY A 487 2.53 3.55 14.97
CA GLY A 487 3.90 3.23 14.63
C GLY A 487 4.71 2.83 15.85
N ILE A 488 4.09 2.48 16.99
CA ILE A 488 4.84 2.02 18.18
C ILE A 488 5.52 0.75 17.81
#